data_AF-A0A7V3KDA8-F1
#
_entry.id   AF-A0A7V3KDA8-F1
#
_cell.length_a   1.000
_cell.length_b   1.000
_cell.length_c   1.000
_cell.angle_alpha   90.00
_cell.angle_beta   90.00
_cell.angle_gamma   90.00
#
_symmetry.space_group_name_H-M   'P 1'
#
loop_
_entity.id
_entity.type
_entity.pdbx_description
1 polymer ?
#
loop_
_entity_poly.entity_id
_entity_poly.type
_entity_poly.pdbx_seq_one_letter_code
_entity_poly.pdbx_strand_id
1 'polypeptide(L)' 'MGKNNVRAIRESLLMSKAELARKAGISALTIDRVEKGMDCRMDTKRKIILALGFKLTEKDKVFGSDSAMSSSKKSRGRGN' A
#
# COMPACT_ATOMS: atom_id res chain seq x y z
N MET A 1 -0.86 -15.99 7.27
CA MET A 1 -0.60 -14.60 7.69
C MET A 1 0.16 -13.90 6.58
N GLY A 2 -0.56 -13.23 5.68
CA GLY A 2 0.06 -12.39 4.65
C GLY A 2 0.78 -11.22 5.34
N LYS A 3 2.11 -11.17 5.19
CA LYS A 3 2.93 -10.12 5.78
C LYS A 3 2.69 -8.82 5.01
N ASN A 4 1.89 -7.90 5.56
CA ASN A 4 1.78 -6.53 5.07
C ASN A 4 2.63 -5.60 5.95
N ASN A 5 3.19 -4.55 5.35
CA ASN A 5 4.00 -3.55 6.06
C ASN A 5 3.19 -2.30 6.42
N VAL A 6 1.88 -2.29 6.13
CA VAL A 6 0.99 -1.13 6.32
C VAL A 6 1.08 -0.61 7.76
N ARG A 7 1.00 -1.52 8.75
CA ARG A 7 1.09 -1.15 10.17
C ARG A 7 2.43 -0.54 10.53
N ALA A 8 3.53 -1.16 10.09
CA ALA A 8 4.89 -0.69 10.39
C ALA A 8 5.16 0.68 9.76
N ILE A 9 4.74 0.87 8.51
CA ILE A 9 4.85 2.16 7.81
C ILE A 9 4.00 3.21 8.53
N ARG A 10 2.75 2.89 8.88
CA ARG A 10 1.87 3.79 9.62
C ARG A 10 2.49 4.23 10.95
N GLU A 11 3.04 3.29 11.72
CA GLU A 11 3.70 3.57 13.01
C GLU A 11 4.99 4.39 12.82
N SER A 12 5.76 4.14 11.77
CA SER A 12 6.96 4.95 11.44
C SER A 12 6.64 6.40 11.08
N LEU A 13 5.44 6.64 10.53
CA LEU A 13 4.91 7.97 10.23
C LEU A 13 4.18 8.62 11.41
N LEU A 14 4.20 7.99 12.60
CA LEU A 14 3.47 8.42 13.80
C LEU A 14 1.97 8.66 13.55
N MET A 15 1.40 7.91 12.60
CA MET A 15 0.04 8.11 12.13
C MET A 15 -0.92 7.15 12.85
N SER A 16 -2.07 7.63 13.32
CA SER A 16 -3.10 6.74 13.89
C SER A 16 -3.91 6.03 12.78
N LYS A 17 -4.57 4.91 13.10
CA LYS A 17 -5.44 4.20 12.14
C LYS A 17 -6.54 5.12 11.58
N ALA A 18 -7.13 5.94 12.45
CA ALA A 18 -8.16 6.90 12.08
C ALA A 18 -7.61 8.00 11.17
N GLU A 19 -6.36 8.43 11.38
CA GLU A 19 -5.73 9.43 10.53
C GLU A 19 -5.40 8.89 9.14
N LEU A 20 -4.87 7.67 9.06
CA LEU A 20 -4.67 6.99 7.78
C LEU A 20 -5.99 6.81 7.03
N ALA A 21 -7.05 6.41 7.73
CA ALA A 21 -8.39 6.25 7.17
C ALA A 21 -8.94 7.57 6.60
N ARG A 22 -8.79 8.68 7.35
CA ARG A 22 -9.18 10.02 6.90
C ARG A 22 -8.39 10.47 5.66
N LYS A 23 -7.06 10.29 5.66
CA LYS A 23 -6.21 10.62 4.50
C LYS A 23 -6.56 9.78 3.26
N ALA A 24 -6.86 8.51 3.45
CA ALA A 24 -7.24 7.60 2.36
C ALA A 24 -8.71 7.73 1.93
N GLY A 25 -9.55 8.45 2.67
CA GLY A 25 -10.99 8.55 2.38
C GLY A 25 -11.71 7.22 2.50
N ILE A 26 -11.34 6.39 3.47
CA ILE A 26 -11.97 5.08 3.75
C ILE A 26 -12.28 4.92 5.24
N SER A 27 -13.06 3.90 5.59
CA SER A 27 -13.38 3.63 6.99
C SER A 27 -12.17 3.05 7.75
N ALA A 28 -11.99 3.44 9.01
CA ALA A 28 -10.96 2.89 9.90
C ALA A 28 -11.06 1.36 10.05
N LEU A 29 -12.28 0.81 9.97
CA LEU A 29 -12.49 -0.64 9.96
C LEU A 29 -11.78 -1.30 8.77
N THR A 30 -11.77 -0.65 7.60
CA THR A 30 -11.12 -1.18 6.40
C THR A 30 -9.60 -1.20 6.58
N ILE A 31 -9.02 -0.16 7.18
CA ILE A 31 -7.60 -0.14 7.55
C ILE A 31 -7.27 -1.29 8.51
N ASP A 32 -8.09 -1.52 9.53
CA ASP A 32 -7.90 -2.61 10.49
C ASP A 32 -7.91 -3.99 9.81
N ARG A 33 -8.80 -4.18 8.81
CA ARG A 33 -8.82 -5.43 8.04
C ARG A 33 -7.57 -5.61 7.20
N VAL A 34 -7.13 -4.54 6.56
CA VAL A 34 -5.93 -4.51 5.73
C VAL A 34 -4.67 -4.78 6.54
N GLU A 35 -4.51 -4.16 7.72
CA GLU A 35 -3.39 -4.44 8.63
C GLU A 35 -3.37 -5.91 9.10
N LYS A 36 -4.53 -6.57 9.19
CA LYS A 36 -4.64 -8.00 9.49
C LYS A 36 -4.33 -8.91 8.28
N GLY A 37 -4.09 -8.35 7.10
CA GLY A 37 -3.77 -9.08 5.88
C GLY A 37 -5.00 -9.63 5.16
N MET A 38 -6.17 -9.03 5.34
CA MET A 38 -7.35 -9.34 4.51
C MET A 38 -7.25 -8.69 3.13
N ASP A 39 -7.83 -9.36 2.15
CA ASP A 39 -7.99 -8.80 0.81
C ASP A 39 -8.89 -7.57 0.83
N CYS A 40 -8.48 -6.58 0.04
CA CYS A 40 -9.24 -5.36 -0.20
C CYS A 40 -9.21 -5.03 -1.69
N ARG A 41 -10.19 -4.22 -2.11
CA ARG A 41 -10.30 -3.79 -3.51
C ARG A 41 -9.06 -3.00 -3.93
N MET A 42 -8.70 -3.11 -5.22
CA MET A 42 -7.60 -2.35 -5.82
C MET A 42 -7.72 -0.84 -5.60
N ASP A 43 -8.94 -0.30 -5.61
CA ASP A 43 -9.21 1.11 -5.31
C ASP A 43 -8.77 1.49 -3.88
N THR A 44 -9.09 0.64 -2.90
CA THR A 44 -8.66 0.79 -1.51
C THR A 44 -7.15 0.69 -1.36
N LYS A 45 -6.50 -0.27 -2.04
CA LYS A 45 -5.04 -0.39 -2.06
C LYS A 45 -4.40 0.90 -2.60
N ARG A 46 -4.94 1.46 -3.70
CA ARG A 46 -4.50 2.74 -4.28
C ARG A 46 -4.59 3.89 -3.28
N LYS A 47 -5.74 4.06 -2.64
CA LYS A 47 -5.99 5.11 -1.65
C LYS A 47 -5.03 5.04 -0.47
N ILE A 48 -4.79 3.83 0.06
CA ILE A 48 -3.86 3.63 1.18
C ILE A 48 -2.42 3.95 0.79
N ILE A 49 -1.95 3.50 -0.38
CA ILE A 49 -0.59 3.80 -0.87
C ILE A 49 -0.37 5.31 -0.95
N LEU A 50 -1.32 6.04 -1.55
CA LEU A 50 -1.25 7.49 -1.68
C LEU A 50 -1.31 8.20 -0.32
N ALA A 51 -2.16 7.71 0.60
CA ALA A 51 -2.27 8.28 1.95
C ALA A 51 -1.01 8.10 2.79
N LEU A 52 -0.25 7.03 2.55
CA LEU A 52 1.06 6.77 3.15
C LEU A 52 2.20 7.56 2.46
N GLY A 53 1.91 8.31 1.39
CA GLY A 53 2.91 9.11 0.67
C GLY A 53 3.77 8.33 -0.31
N PHE A 54 3.37 7.11 -0.67
CA PHE A 54 4.10 6.25 -1.62
C PHE A 54 3.54 6.37 -3.04
N LYS A 55 4.34 5.95 -4.01
CA LYS A 55 3.88 5.80 -5.39
C LYS A 55 3.16 4.46 -5.57
N LEU A 56 2.22 4.39 -6.50
CA LEU A 56 1.48 3.17 -6.83
C LEU A 56 2.39 2.02 -7.28
N THR A 57 3.55 2.35 -7.85
CA THR A 57 4.61 1.40 -8.22
C THR A 57 5.31 0.76 -7.03
N GLU A 58 5.15 1.32 -5.83
CA GLU A 58 5.72 0.82 -4.58
C GLU A 58 4.71 0.02 -3.75
N LYS A 59 3.61 -0.42 -4.36
CA LYS A 59 2.58 -1.27 -3.73
C LYS A 59 3.18 -2.49 -3.03
N ASP A 60 4.22 -3.09 -3.60
CA ASP A 60 4.85 -4.30 -3.08
C ASP A 60 5.61 -4.03 -1.78
N LYS A 61 6.09 -2.80 -1.56
CA LYS A 61 6.69 -2.38 -0.28
C LYS A 61 5.64 -2.23 0.81
N VAL A 62 4.44 -1.77 0.45
CA VAL A 62 3.34 -1.47 1.39
C VAL A 62 2.59 -2.74 1.78
N PHE A 63 2.13 -3.52 0.79
CA PHE A 63 1.29 -4.70 1.03
C PHE A 63 2.07 -6.01 1.15
N GLY A 64 3.38 -6.00 0.87
CA GLY A 64 4.14 -7.23 0.68
C GLY A 64 3.77 -7.89 -0.65
N SER A 65 4.70 -8.61 -1.26
CA SER A 65 4.44 -9.30 -2.53
C SER A 65 3.36 -10.37 -2.32
N ASP A 66 2.10 -10.03 -2.58
CA ASP A 66 1.13 -11.01 -3.04
C ASP A 66 1.75 -11.64 -4.29
N SER A 67 2.13 -12.90 -4.16
CA SER A 67 2.92 -13.65 -5.14
C SER A 67 2.17 -13.82 -6.47
N ALA A 68 2.04 -12.77 -7.28
CA ALA A 68 1.65 -12.78 -8.68
C ALA A 68 1.65 -11.35 -9.25
N MET A 69 2.82 -10.81 -9.59
CA MET A 69 2.99 -9.99 -10.81
C MET A 69 4.47 -9.67 -11.05
N SER A 70 5.10 -10.54 -11.85
CA SER A 70 6.29 -10.20 -12.64
C SER A 70 5.89 -9.22 -13.76
N SER A 71 6.61 -8.10 -13.89
CA SER A 71 6.86 -7.23 -15.08
C SER A 71 7.02 -5.75 -14.63
N SER A 72 8.05 -4.97 -14.93
CA SER A 72 9.17 -5.08 -15.87
C SER A 72 10.35 -4.25 -15.35
N LYS A 73 11.55 -4.86 -15.29
CA LYS A 73 12.81 -4.11 -15.32
C LYS A 73 12.97 -3.50 -16.72
N LYS A 74 13.25 -2.20 -16.76
CA LYS A 74 14.28 -1.54 -17.61
C LYS A 74 14.21 -1.74 -19.13
N SER A 75 13.82 -0.68 -19.84
CA SER A 75 14.59 -0.23 -21.02
C SER A 75 14.66 1.30 -21.04
N ARG A 76 15.81 1.82 -20.63
CA ARG A 76 16.28 3.12 -21.11
C ARG A 76 16.84 2.83 -22.50
N GLY A 77 16.17 3.31 -23.55
CA GLY A 77 16.69 3.36 -24.91
C GLY A 77 16.71 4.82 -25.36
N ARG A 78 17.90 5.43 -25.26
CA ARG A 78 18.24 6.73 -25.87
C ARG A 78 19.05 6.39 -27.14
N GLY A 79 18.80 7.11 -28.23
CA GLY A 79 19.61 7.08 -29.46
C GLY A 79 18.86 6.46 -30.64
N ASN A 80 18.84 7.04 -31.84
CA ASN A 80 19.39 8.29 -32.37
C ASN A 80 18.40 8.82 -33.40
#